data_AF-A0A6M1T7Q3-F1
#
_entry.id   AF-A0A6M1T7Q3-F1
#
_cell.length_a   1.000
_cell.length_b   1.000
_cell.length_c   1.000
_cell.angle_alpha   90.00
_cell.angle_beta   90.00
_cell.angle_gamma   90.00
#
_symmetry.space_group_name_H-M   'P 1'
#
loop_
_entity.id
_entity.type
_entity.pdbx_description
1 polymer ?
#
loop_
_entity_poly.entity_id
_entity_poly.type
_entity_poly.pdbx_seq_one_letter_code
_entity_poly.pdbx_strand_id
1 'polypeptide(L)'
;MSTDQTNFFHFPILALVPDFEEEVVISENFSIKKRLWQTSTFDLATLQSEHDLSISYQIMDVFLSNVNLEISIKDVPCRDFAIKAFNALRLGLYVQGISPFLVPYISTHSINEYSGINSRDSKSLREELPLGLQEGITSDSATVSAWPMEMAFSWIVLNESLKVNEKRFKAAASFARSWMKLIEDDKKLDAIQSILISAPKILPASQSLLHLWSGIESMFPKVRSELSFRISLYLAVLLDSTSERKEIYDIVRDSYKLRSKITHGSLSSIEIDSWKQTWNLMLRAIKAIEKNKGLPKEDELLDNLLI
;
A
#
# COMPACT_ATOMS: atom_id res chain seq x y z
N MET A 1 18.24 -15.84 -23.83
CA MET A 1 19.11 -15.32 -22.77
C MET A 1 19.53 -13.93 -23.17
N SER A 2 18.80 -12.90 -22.73
CA SER A 2 19.20 -11.51 -22.90
C SER A 2 19.28 -10.87 -21.52
N THR A 3 20.49 -10.38 -21.21
CA THR A 3 20.82 -9.27 -20.30
C THR A 3 19.69 -8.78 -19.39
N ASP A 4 19.92 -8.83 -18.07
CA ASP A 4 19.13 -8.19 -17.01
C ASP A 4 18.71 -6.75 -17.40
N GLN A 5 17.59 -6.60 -18.09
CA GLN A 5 16.92 -5.32 -18.25
C GLN A 5 16.18 -5.06 -16.95
N THR A 6 16.84 -4.33 -16.07
CA THR A 6 16.19 -3.74 -14.92
C THR A 6 15.15 -2.74 -15.41
N ASN A 7 13.89 -2.98 -15.06
CA ASN A 7 12.77 -2.15 -15.45
C ASN A 7 12.45 -1.13 -14.35
N PHE A 8 11.82 -0.03 -14.76
CA PHE A 8 11.31 1.00 -13.87
C PHE A 8 9.78 1.03 -13.96
N PHE A 9 9.10 1.01 -12.81
CA PHE A 9 7.64 1.07 -12.76
C PHE A 9 7.16 2.16 -11.82
N HIS A 10 6.08 2.83 -12.21
CA HIS A 10 5.49 3.98 -11.53
C HIS A 10 4.06 3.67 -11.09
N PHE A 11 3.72 4.13 -9.90
CA PHE A 11 2.48 3.86 -9.18
C PHE A 11 1.87 5.21 -8.76
N PRO A 12 0.94 5.77 -9.55
CA PRO A 12 0.14 6.92 -9.17
C PRO A 12 -0.60 6.66 -7.85
N ILE A 13 -0.50 7.56 -6.88
CA ILE A 13 -1.12 7.36 -5.57
C ILE A 13 -2.29 8.31 -5.37
N LEU A 14 -3.46 7.74 -5.06
CA LEU A 14 -4.66 8.51 -4.72
C LEU A 14 -4.66 8.90 -3.23
N ALA A 15 -5.20 10.09 -2.94
CA ALA A 15 -5.39 10.69 -1.61
C ALA A 15 -4.14 11.14 -0.83
N LEU A 16 -2.96 10.55 -1.06
CA LEU A 16 -1.77 11.00 -0.34
C LEU A 16 -1.30 12.38 -0.79
N VAL A 17 -0.68 13.12 0.13
CA VAL A 17 -0.14 14.47 -0.10
C VAL A 17 1.35 14.47 0.25
N PRO A 18 2.23 14.94 -0.65
CA PRO A 18 3.67 15.02 -0.37
C PRO A 18 3.95 16.12 0.67
N ASP A 19 4.81 15.81 1.64
CA ASP A 19 5.22 16.69 2.75
C ASP A 19 6.75 16.67 2.89
N PHE A 20 7.43 17.01 1.80
CA PHE A 20 8.89 17.09 1.68
C PHE A 20 9.26 18.21 0.70
N GLU A 21 10.44 18.81 0.85
CA GLU A 21 10.84 19.98 0.05
C GLU A 21 11.19 19.62 -1.40
N GLU A 22 12.02 18.60 -1.58
CA GLU A 22 12.50 18.15 -2.89
C GLU A 22 11.36 17.67 -3.82
N GLU A 23 11.60 17.62 -5.13
CA GLU A 23 10.65 17.02 -6.06
C GLU A 23 10.55 15.50 -5.91
N VAL A 24 11.65 14.88 -5.49
CA VAL A 24 11.79 13.44 -5.34
C VAL A 24 12.56 13.09 -4.07
N VAL A 25 12.10 12.07 -3.36
CA VAL A 25 12.84 11.41 -2.29
C VAL A 25 13.18 10.01 -2.74
N ILE A 26 14.47 9.66 -2.68
CA ILE A 26 14.98 8.35 -3.09
C ILE A 26 15.44 7.58 -1.84
N SER A 27 15.10 6.30 -1.80
CA SER A 27 15.59 5.33 -0.81
C SER A 27 15.84 4.00 -1.50
N GLU A 28 17.09 3.75 -1.88
CA GLU A 28 17.52 2.51 -2.56
C GLU A 28 16.78 2.34 -3.90
N ASN A 29 16.00 1.27 -4.07
CA ASN A 29 15.19 0.96 -5.24
C ASN A 29 13.78 1.59 -5.21
N PHE A 30 13.45 2.34 -4.16
CA PHE A 30 12.19 3.05 -4.02
C PHE A 30 12.39 4.56 -4.22
N SER A 31 11.46 5.21 -4.91
CA SER A 31 11.35 6.67 -4.92
C SER A 31 9.91 7.13 -4.75
N ILE A 32 9.72 8.30 -4.17
CA ILE A 32 8.44 9.02 -4.14
C ILE A 32 8.65 10.37 -4.77
N LYS A 33 7.79 10.74 -5.72
CA LYS A 33 7.91 11.96 -6.52
C LYS A 33 6.62 12.76 -6.43
N LYS A 34 6.74 14.09 -6.34
CA LYS A 34 5.60 15.01 -6.47
C LYS A 34 5.05 14.95 -7.88
N ARG A 35 3.73 15.12 -8.02
CA ARG A 35 3.16 15.44 -9.33
C ARG A 35 3.44 16.91 -9.64
N LEU A 36 4.12 17.13 -10.76
CA LEU A 36 4.55 18.45 -11.23
C LEU A 36 3.56 19.01 -12.26
N TRP A 37 3.00 18.13 -13.09
CA TRP A 37 2.20 18.51 -14.25
C TRP A 37 0.80 17.91 -14.20
N GLN A 38 -0.18 18.68 -14.68
CA GLN A 38 -1.48 18.13 -15.03
C GLN A 38 -1.36 17.38 -16.35
N THR A 39 -2.00 16.22 -16.41
CA THR A 39 -2.07 15.40 -17.62
C THR A 39 -3.40 15.71 -18.28
N SER A 40 -3.38 16.16 -19.52
CA SER A 40 -4.61 16.51 -20.23
C SER A 40 -5.32 15.26 -20.75
N THR A 41 -6.63 15.37 -20.99
CA THR A 41 -7.39 14.31 -21.67
C THR A 41 -6.79 13.99 -23.06
N PHE A 42 -6.18 14.97 -23.74
CA PHE A 42 -5.51 14.75 -25.04
C PHE A 42 -4.20 13.98 -24.90
N ASP A 43 -3.42 14.20 -23.84
CA ASP A 43 -2.25 13.38 -23.52
C ASP A 43 -2.68 11.92 -23.34
N LEU A 44 -3.72 11.70 -22.53
CA LEU A 44 -4.25 10.36 -22.27
C LEU A 44 -4.84 9.70 -23.52
N ALA A 45 -5.51 10.47 -24.39
CA ALA A 45 -6.00 9.98 -25.68
C ALA A 45 -4.85 9.57 -26.63
N THR A 46 -3.75 10.33 -26.62
CA THR A 46 -2.52 10.01 -27.39
C THR A 46 -1.90 8.73 -26.86
N LEU A 47 -1.82 8.57 -25.54
CA LEU A 47 -1.39 7.31 -24.92
C LEU A 47 -2.25 6.12 -25.37
N GLN A 48 -3.57 6.29 -25.48
CA GLN A 48 -4.46 5.22 -25.91
C GLN A 48 -4.29 4.84 -27.40
N SER A 49 -3.95 5.78 -28.27
CA SER A 49 -3.83 5.54 -29.71
C SER A 49 -2.44 5.05 -30.13
N GLU A 50 -1.39 5.64 -29.55
CA GLU A 50 0.01 5.41 -29.99
C GLU A 50 0.81 4.51 -29.03
N HIS A 51 0.25 4.14 -27.87
CA HIS A 51 0.97 3.37 -26.85
C HIS A 51 0.18 2.18 -26.30
N ASP A 52 0.78 1.43 -25.37
CA ASP A 52 0.27 0.14 -24.88
C ASP A 52 -0.50 0.29 -23.56
N LEU A 53 -1.75 0.77 -23.65
CA LEU A 53 -2.62 0.89 -22.50
C LEU A 53 -3.58 -0.29 -22.37
N SER A 54 -3.45 -1.03 -21.27
CA SER A 54 -4.43 -2.04 -20.84
C SER A 54 -5.55 -1.46 -19.95
N ILE A 55 -5.61 -0.13 -19.82
CA ILE A 55 -6.63 0.62 -19.08
C ILE A 55 -7.16 1.74 -19.98
N SER A 56 -8.46 2.01 -19.91
CA SER A 56 -9.08 3.08 -20.70
C SER A 56 -8.59 4.45 -20.21
N TYR A 57 -8.25 5.32 -21.16
CA TYR A 57 -7.79 6.67 -20.87
C TYR A 57 -8.82 7.51 -20.09
N GLN A 58 -10.13 7.29 -20.31
CA GLN A 58 -11.18 7.98 -19.56
C GLN A 58 -11.15 7.61 -18.07
N ILE A 59 -10.85 6.35 -17.77
CA ILE A 59 -10.69 5.90 -16.37
C ILE A 59 -9.42 6.50 -15.76
N MET A 60 -8.31 6.53 -16.52
CA MET A 60 -7.09 7.19 -16.08
C MET A 60 -7.35 8.67 -15.75
N ASP A 61 -8.11 9.38 -16.59
CA ASP A 61 -8.46 10.80 -16.41
C ASP A 61 -9.18 11.03 -15.08
N VAL A 62 -10.21 10.22 -14.80
CA VAL A 62 -10.96 10.26 -13.53
C VAL A 62 -10.03 10.08 -12.34
N PHE A 63 -9.14 9.08 -12.36
CA PHE A 63 -8.24 8.84 -11.24
C PHE A 63 -7.17 9.92 -11.09
N LEU A 64 -6.55 10.33 -12.20
CA LEU A 64 -5.46 11.30 -12.17
C LEU A 64 -5.90 12.64 -11.58
N SER A 65 -7.17 13.04 -11.67
CA SER A 65 -7.67 14.26 -11.04
C SER A 65 -7.34 14.41 -9.53
N ASN A 66 -7.12 13.30 -8.82
CA ASN A 66 -6.84 13.29 -7.36
C ASN A 66 -5.45 12.72 -7.00
N VAL A 67 -4.53 12.65 -7.96
CA VAL A 67 -3.15 12.21 -7.73
C VAL A 67 -2.25 13.41 -7.47
N ASN A 68 -1.59 13.43 -6.31
CA ASN A 68 -0.61 14.47 -5.94
C ASN A 68 0.84 13.97 -5.96
N LEU A 69 1.04 12.66 -5.97
CA LEU A 69 2.35 12.02 -5.94
C LEU A 69 2.30 10.65 -6.61
N GLU A 70 3.46 10.17 -7.00
CA GLU A 70 3.66 8.80 -7.46
C GLU A 70 4.80 8.14 -6.68
N ILE A 71 4.75 6.83 -6.56
CA ILE A 71 5.84 6.01 -6.07
C ILE A 71 6.43 5.27 -7.27
N SER A 72 7.75 5.09 -7.29
CA SER A 72 8.40 4.34 -8.35
C SER A 72 9.33 3.28 -7.78
N ILE A 73 9.40 2.14 -8.47
CA ILE A 73 10.21 0.98 -8.13
C ILE A 73 11.17 0.70 -9.28
N LYS A 74 12.46 0.96 -9.07
CA LYS A 74 13.51 0.71 -10.05
C LYS A 74 14.19 -0.64 -9.80
N ASP A 75 15.01 -1.04 -10.76
CA ASP A 75 15.90 -2.19 -10.61
C ASP A 75 15.17 -3.52 -10.36
N VAL A 76 13.99 -3.68 -10.97
CA VAL A 76 13.17 -4.89 -10.85
C VAL A 76 13.05 -5.63 -12.18
N PRO A 77 13.04 -6.97 -12.18
CA PRO A 77 13.09 -7.75 -13.42
C PRO A 77 11.78 -7.68 -14.22
N CYS A 78 10.63 -7.59 -13.54
CA CYS A 78 9.34 -7.50 -14.21
C CYS A 78 8.27 -6.83 -13.31
N ARG A 79 7.12 -6.57 -13.92
CA ARG A 79 5.94 -5.94 -13.28
C ARG A 79 5.50 -6.65 -12.00
N ASP A 80 5.51 -7.97 -11.98
CA ASP A 80 5.04 -8.75 -10.82
C ASP A 80 5.98 -8.58 -9.61
N PHE A 81 7.29 -8.45 -9.86
CA PHE A 81 8.25 -8.09 -8.81
C PHE A 81 8.05 -6.65 -8.33
N ALA A 82 7.77 -5.71 -9.25
CA ALA A 82 7.44 -4.34 -8.90
C ALA A 82 6.21 -4.25 -7.98
N ILE A 83 5.14 -5.00 -8.30
CA ILE A 83 3.91 -5.06 -7.49
C ILE A 83 4.20 -5.63 -6.10
N LYS A 84 5.00 -6.69 -6.00
CA LYS A 84 5.39 -7.26 -4.69
C LYS A 84 6.20 -6.27 -3.85
N ALA A 85 7.20 -5.63 -4.44
CA ALA A 85 8.01 -4.61 -3.76
C ALA A 85 7.17 -3.41 -3.34
N PHE A 86 6.27 -2.95 -4.22
CA PHE A 86 5.33 -1.88 -3.94
C PHE A 86 4.41 -2.23 -2.77
N ASN A 87 3.84 -3.44 -2.73
CA ASN A 87 2.96 -3.85 -1.64
C ASN A 87 3.70 -3.94 -0.29
N ALA A 88 4.97 -4.37 -0.28
CA ALA A 88 5.81 -4.32 0.92
C ALA A 88 6.08 -2.87 1.37
N LEU A 89 6.34 -1.94 0.43
CA LEU A 89 6.48 -0.52 0.74
C LEU A 89 5.18 0.10 1.27
N ARG A 90 4.04 -0.22 0.65
CA ARG A 90 2.71 0.22 1.09
C ARG A 90 2.42 -0.23 2.51
N LEU A 91 2.74 -1.49 2.83
CA LEU A 91 2.66 -2.01 4.19
C LEU A 91 3.56 -1.22 5.14
N GLY A 92 4.79 -0.93 4.72
CA GLY A 92 5.71 -0.07 5.47
C GLY A 92 5.14 1.32 5.73
N LEU A 93 4.51 1.96 4.74
CA LEU A 93 3.86 3.27 4.88
C LEU A 93 2.74 3.19 5.92
N TYR A 94 1.90 2.15 5.89
CA TYR A 94 0.85 1.96 6.88
C TYR A 94 1.41 1.79 8.29
N VAL A 95 2.50 1.02 8.45
CA VAL A 95 3.21 0.88 9.74
C VAL A 95 3.79 2.22 10.23
N GLN A 96 4.15 3.13 9.33
CA GLN A 96 4.57 4.50 9.66
C GLN A 96 3.38 5.46 9.93
N GLY A 97 2.16 4.93 9.99
CA GLY A 97 0.95 5.70 10.27
C GLY A 97 0.44 6.50 9.08
N ILE A 98 0.75 6.07 7.85
CA ILE A 98 0.13 6.63 6.64
C ILE A 98 -1.25 6.01 6.44
N SER A 99 -2.21 6.85 6.08
CA SER A 99 -3.59 6.48 5.77
C SER A 99 -3.66 5.44 4.64
N PRO A 100 -4.66 4.54 4.62
CA PRO A 100 -4.93 3.74 3.43
C PRO A 100 -5.15 4.59 2.18
N PHE A 101 -4.54 4.15 1.09
CA PHE A 101 -4.60 4.82 -0.21
C PHE A 101 -4.85 3.80 -1.32
N LEU A 102 -5.12 4.26 -2.54
CA LEU A 102 -5.32 3.42 -3.72
C LEU A 102 -4.26 3.66 -4.78
N VAL A 103 -4.01 2.62 -5.57
CA VAL A 103 -3.22 2.71 -6.80
C VAL A 103 -4.03 2.22 -7.99
N PRO A 104 -4.50 3.11 -8.88
CA PRO A 104 -5.41 2.73 -9.95
C PRO A 104 -4.73 1.88 -11.03
N TYR A 105 -3.48 2.19 -11.36
CA TYR A 105 -2.72 1.50 -12.38
C TYR A 105 -1.21 1.56 -12.08
N ILE A 106 -0.45 0.76 -12.82
CA ILE A 106 1.01 0.77 -12.84
C ILE A 106 1.47 1.10 -14.27
N SER A 107 2.47 1.95 -14.42
CA SER A 107 3.02 2.37 -15.72
C SER A 107 4.54 2.20 -15.80
N THR A 108 5.05 2.14 -17.02
CA THR A 108 6.51 2.11 -17.30
C THR A 108 7.18 3.49 -17.23
N HIS A 109 6.38 4.55 -17.28
CA HIS A 109 6.83 5.94 -17.26
C HIS A 109 6.05 6.72 -16.21
N SER A 110 6.70 7.75 -15.67
CA SER A 110 6.14 8.70 -14.72
C SER A 110 4.97 9.48 -15.33
N ILE A 111 3.98 9.83 -14.50
CA ILE A 111 2.94 10.80 -14.87
C ILE A 111 3.56 12.10 -15.37
N ASN A 112 4.67 12.52 -14.74
CA ASN A 112 5.35 13.74 -15.10
C ASN A 112 6.05 13.65 -16.46
N GLU A 113 6.43 12.45 -16.91
CA GLU A 113 7.13 12.24 -18.19
C GLU A 113 6.16 12.26 -19.37
N TYR A 114 5.01 11.60 -19.26
CA TYR A 114 4.02 11.59 -20.35
C TYR A 114 3.01 12.73 -20.31
N SER A 115 2.95 13.54 -19.25
CA SER A 115 2.14 14.78 -19.27
C SER A 115 2.65 15.71 -20.36
N GLY A 116 1.78 16.28 -21.19
CA GLY A 116 2.13 17.10 -22.35
C GLY A 116 2.62 16.34 -23.59
N ILE A 117 2.54 15.00 -23.62
CA ILE A 117 3.02 14.19 -24.75
C ILE A 117 2.34 14.57 -26.07
N ASN A 118 1.02 14.84 -26.05
CA ASN A 118 0.26 15.22 -27.23
C ASN A 118 0.83 16.50 -27.87
N SER A 119 1.05 17.52 -27.04
CA SER A 119 1.61 18.79 -27.50
C SER A 119 3.06 18.64 -27.92
N ARG A 120 3.86 17.77 -27.28
CA ARG A 120 5.26 17.56 -27.65
C ARG A 120 5.43 16.90 -29.02
N ASP A 121 4.48 16.09 -29.48
CA ASP A 121 4.55 15.47 -30.81
C ASP A 121 4.44 16.51 -31.95
N SER A 122 3.92 17.71 -31.65
CA SER A 122 3.88 18.83 -32.59
C SER A 122 4.89 19.92 -32.23
N LYS A 123 5.69 20.36 -33.19
CA LYS A 123 6.65 21.46 -32.97
C LYS A 123 5.96 22.75 -32.51
N SER A 124 4.83 23.10 -33.11
CA SER A 124 4.11 24.35 -32.78
C SER A 124 3.45 24.28 -31.40
N LEU A 125 2.81 23.16 -31.06
CA LEU A 125 2.14 23.01 -29.75
C LEU A 125 3.16 22.85 -28.62
N ARG A 126 4.34 22.29 -28.90
CA ARG A 126 5.43 22.19 -27.94
C ARG A 126 5.88 23.55 -27.44
N GLU A 127 5.96 24.56 -28.33
CA GLU A 127 6.36 25.92 -27.97
C GLU A 127 5.35 26.61 -27.03
N GLU A 128 4.10 26.15 -26.99
CA GLU A 128 3.04 26.65 -26.09
C GLU A 128 3.08 26.03 -24.68
N LEU A 129 3.82 24.93 -24.49
CA LEU A 129 3.95 24.30 -23.17
C LEU A 129 4.85 25.13 -22.24
N PRO A 130 4.65 25.05 -20.90
CA PRO A 130 5.60 25.58 -19.94
C PRO A 130 7.01 25.03 -20.19
N LEU A 131 8.06 25.84 -19.97
CA LEU A 131 9.46 25.49 -20.30
C LEU A 131 9.87 24.10 -19.79
N GLY A 132 9.51 23.74 -18.55
CA GLY A 132 9.84 22.43 -17.96
C GLY A 132 9.04 21.24 -18.52
N LEU A 133 8.07 21.47 -19.40
CA LEU A 133 7.22 20.46 -20.03
C LEU A 133 7.45 20.35 -21.55
N GLN A 134 8.22 21.27 -22.15
CA GLN A 134 8.59 21.23 -23.57
C GLN A 134 9.52 20.05 -23.89
N GLU A 135 10.29 19.61 -22.91
CA GLU A 135 11.15 18.44 -22.97
C GLU A 135 10.47 17.22 -22.34
N GLY A 136 10.90 16.01 -22.72
CA GLY A 136 10.33 14.75 -22.27
C GLY A 136 10.15 13.76 -23.41
N ILE A 137 9.40 12.69 -23.14
CA ILE A 137 9.09 11.68 -24.16
C ILE A 137 8.06 12.19 -25.17
N THR A 138 8.14 11.63 -26.37
CA THR A 138 7.22 11.77 -27.51
C THR A 138 6.75 10.38 -27.94
N SER A 139 5.70 10.28 -28.75
CA SER A 139 5.23 8.98 -29.26
C SER A 139 6.30 8.23 -30.08
N ASP A 140 7.21 8.96 -30.74
CA ASP A 140 8.31 8.35 -31.51
C ASP A 140 9.52 7.94 -30.66
N SER A 141 9.69 8.49 -29.45
CA SER A 141 10.91 8.28 -28.64
C SER A 141 10.76 7.23 -27.54
N ALA A 142 9.53 6.92 -27.13
CA ALA A 142 9.28 5.92 -26.10
C ALA A 142 7.90 5.26 -26.24
N THR A 143 7.77 4.01 -25.75
CA THR A 143 6.49 3.33 -25.63
C THR A 143 6.05 3.30 -24.16
N VAL A 144 4.96 3.99 -23.83
CA VAL A 144 4.36 3.98 -22.51
C VAL A 144 3.40 2.80 -22.39
N SER A 145 3.76 1.81 -21.58
CA SER A 145 2.79 0.78 -21.16
C SER A 145 2.16 1.11 -19.82
N ALA A 146 0.85 0.86 -19.66
CA ALA A 146 0.15 0.95 -18.38
C ALA A 146 -0.90 -0.16 -18.19
N TRP A 147 -1.03 -0.66 -16.96
CA TRP A 147 -1.93 -1.77 -16.60
C TRP A 147 -2.77 -1.45 -15.37
N PRO A 148 -4.05 -1.84 -15.33
CA PRO A 148 -4.89 -1.64 -14.17
C PRO A 148 -4.33 -2.38 -12.95
N MET A 149 -4.46 -1.78 -11.77
CA MET A 149 -4.01 -2.35 -10.51
C MET A 149 -5.17 -2.42 -9.49
N GLU A 150 -5.75 -1.28 -9.11
CA GLU A 150 -6.88 -1.23 -8.17
C GLU A 150 -8.03 -0.38 -8.73
N MET A 151 -9.00 -1.05 -9.33
CA MET A 151 -10.18 -0.41 -9.95
C MET A 151 -11.30 -0.15 -8.93
N ALA A 152 -10.96 0.53 -7.84
CA ALA A 152 -11.89 0.91 -6.78
C ALA A 152 -12.11 2.42 -6.74
N PHE A 153 -13.35 2.84 -6.52
CA PHE A 153 -13.73 4.26 -6.39
C PHE A 153 -14.11 4.66 -4.96
N SER A 154 -14.11 3.69 -4.05
CA SER A 154 -14.41 3.90 -2.63
C SER A 154 -13.52 3.01 -1.77
N TRP A 155 -13.02 3.59 -0.70
CA TRP A 155 -12.20 2.92 0.31
C TRP A 155 -12.23 3.73 1.60
N ILE A 156 -11.77 3.11 2.68
CA ILE A 156 -11.63 3.77 3.98
C ILE A 156 -10.39 4.68 3.96
N VAL A 157 -10.57 5.95 4.31
CA VAL A 157 -9.50 6.97 4.40
C VAL A 157 -9.43 7.53 5.81
N LEU A 158 -8.22 7.64 6.36
CA LEU A 158 -7.92 8.33 7.61
C LEU A 158 -7.36 9.74 7.30
N ASN A 159 -8.21 10.76 7.34
CA ASN A 159 -7.89 12.12 6.87
C ASN A 159 -6.72 12.78 7.61
N GLU A 160 -6.52 12.42 8.87
CA GLU A 160 -5.44 12.91 9.73
C GLU A 160 -4.04 12.38 9.35
N SER A 161 -3.96 11.44 8.41
CA SER A 161 -2.75 10.67 8.11
C SER A 161 -2.38 10.62 6.61
N LEU A 162 -2.82 11.62 5.83
CA LEU A 162 -2.60 11.67 4.36
C LEU A 162 -1.19 12.14 3.96
N LYS A 163 -0.49 12.84 4.86
CA LYS A 163 0.82 13.45 4.55
C LYS A 163 1.95 12.44 4.63
N VAL A 164 2.78 12.38 3.58
CA VAL A 164 3.99 11.56 3.52
C VAL A 164 5.21 12.46 3.49
N ASN A 165 6.04 12.39 4.53
CA ASN A 165 7.33 13.08 4.57
C ASN A 165 8.50 12.11 4.31
N GLU A 166 9.68 12.68 4.06
CA GLU A 166 10.91 11.93 3.77
C GLU A 166 11.24 10.89 4.84
N LYS A 167 11.14 11.26 6.13
CA LYS A 167 11.45 10.36 7.26
C LYS A 167 10.57 9.12 7.24
N ARG A 168 9.26 9.30 7.09
CA ARG A 168 8.29 8.20 7.02
C ARG A 168 8.52 7.34 5.78
N PHE A 169 8.78 7.96 4.62
CA PHE A 169 9.05 7.24 3.39
C PHE A 169 10.31 6.36 3.49
N LYS A 170 11.43 6.91 3.98
CA LYS A 170 12.68 6.15 4.18
C LYS A 170 12.52 5.02 5.19
N ALA A 171 11.78 5.25 6.28
CA ALA A 171 11.46 4.20 7.25
C ALA A 171 10.60 3.09 6.64
N ALA A 172 9.60 3.45 5.82
CA ALA A 172 8.78 2.49 5.08
C ALA A 172 9.59 1.67 4.07
N ALA A 173 10.52 2.30 3.34
CA ALA A 173 11.41 1.61 2.42
C ALA A 173 12.36 0.63 3.13
N SER A 174 12.89 1.01 4.30
CA SER A 174 13.68 0.09 5.13
C SER A 174 12.84 -1.10 5.61
N PHE A 175 11.62 -0.84 6.09
CA PHE A 175 10.68 -1.89 6.49
C PHE A 175 10.38 -2.84 5.32
N ALA A 176 10.09 -2.31 4.13
CA ALA A 176 9.75 -3.09 2.94
C ALA A 176 10.81 -4.13 2.60
N ARG A 177 12.09 -3.74 2.66
CA ARG A 177 13.22 -4.67 2.40
C ARG A 177 13.30 -5.79 3.43
N SER A 178 13.12 -5.45 4.71
CA SER A 178 13.10 -6.44 5.79
C SER A 178 11.93 -7.41 5.59
N TRP A 179 10.75 -6.87 5.32
CA TRP A 179 9.52 -7.63 5.13
C TRP A 179 9.56 -8.56 3.90
N MET A 180 10.14 -8.11 2.78
CA MET A 180 10.30 -8.94 1.59
C MET A 180 11.14 -10.18 1.86
N LYS A 181 12.21 -10.07 2.66
CA LYS A 181 13.03 -11.23 3.08
C LYS A 181 12.21 -12.19 3.95
N LEU A 182 11.39 -11.66 4.86
CA LEU A 182 10.53 -12.50 5.69
C LEU A 182 9.48 -13.26 4.87
N ILE A 183 8.94 -12.66 3.80
CA ILE A 183 8.03 -13.35 2.86
C ILE A 183 8.74 -14.47 2.07
N GLU A 184 10.04 -14.34 1.82
CA GLU A 184 10.82 -15.41 1.20
C GLU A 184 10.91 -16.62 2.12
N ASP A 185 11.11 -16.38 3.42
CA ASP A 185 11.21 -17.41 4.46
C ASP A 185 9.86 -18.02 4.86
N ASP A 186 8.80 -17.21 4.97
CA ASP A 186 7.44 -17.66 5.30
C ASP A 186 6.37 -17.02 4.39
N LYS A 187 5.88 -17.82 3.44
CA LYS A 187 4.85 -17.40 2.49
C LYS A 187 3.51 -17.03 3.13
N LYS A 188 3.23 -17.42 4.38
CA LYS A 188 2.01 -16.99 5.09
C LYS A 188 1.99 -15.47 5.32
N LEU A 189 3.15 -14.85 5.44
CA LEU A 189 3.27 -13.40 5.60
C LEU A 189 2.77 -12.63 4.37
N ASP A 190 2.86 -13.23 3.18
CA ASP A 190 2.30 -12.65 1.95
C ASP A 190 0.76 -12.63 1.98
N ALA A 191 0.13 -13.68 2.53
CA ALA A 191 -1.31 -13.72 2.74
C ALA A 191 -1.76 -12.69 3.77
N ILE A 192 -1.04 -12.55 4.88
CA ILE A 192 -1.30 -11.54 5.91
C ILE A 192 -1.17 -10.12 5.34
N GLN A 193 -0.10 -9.85 4.58
CA GLN A 193 0.09 -8.58 3.87
C GLN A 193 -1.09 -8.30 2.93
N SER A 194 -1.48 -9.29 2.14
CA SER A 194 -2.57 -9.16 1.18
C SER A 194 -3.87 -8.77 1.88
N ILE A 195 -4.21 -9.43 3.00
CA ILE A 195 -5.40 -9.14 3.81
C ILE A 195 -5.41 -7.69 4.30
N LEU A 196 -4.29 -7.21 4.85
CA LEU A 196 -4.21 -5.83 5.33
C LEU A 196 -4.37 -4.86 4.15
N ILE A 197 -3.71 -5.10 3.02
CA ILE A 197 -3.79 -4.22 1.85
C ILE A 197 -5.20 -4.18 1.26
N SER A 198 -5.94 -5.31 1.26
CA SER A 198 -7.31 -5.36 0.75
C SER A 198 -8.35 -4.80 1.70
N ALA A 199 -8.16 -4.90 3.02
CA ALA A 199 -9.17 -4.55 4.00
C ALA A 199 -9.82 -3.16 3.79
N PRO A 200 -9.09 -2.05 3.59
CA PRO A 200 -9.68 -0.72 3.44
C PRO A 200 -10.62 -0.58 2.24
N LYS A 201 -10.50 -1.47 1.25
CA LYS A 201 -11.31 -1.49 0.02
C LYS A 201 -12.61 -2.28 0.16
N ILE A 202 -12.75 -3.04 1.25
CA ILE A 202 -13.94 -3.85 1.52
C ILE A 202 -14.94 -2.98 2.27
N LEU A 203 -16.11 -2.74 1.67
CA LEU A 203 -17.19 -1.98 2.28
C LEU A 203 -18.43 -2.88 2.46
N PRO A 204 -19.20 -2.71 3.54
CA PRO A 204 -19.04 -1.74 4.64
C PRO A 204 -17.90 -2.08 5.62
N ALA A 205 -17.55 -1.14 6.51
CA ALA A 205 -16.44 -1.29 7.47
C ALA A 205 -16.55 -2.54 8.37
N SER A 206 -17.77 -3.04 8.63
CA SER A 206 -17.99 -4.29 9.36
C SER A 206 -17.40 -5.51 8.63
N GLN A 207 -17.54 -5.58 7.31
CA GLN A 207 -16.94 -6.64 6.48
C GLN A 207 -15.42 -6.50 6.39
N SER A 208 -14.93 -5.27 6.29
CA SER A 208 -13.49 -4.98 6.39
C SER A 208 -12.91 -5.45 7.71
N LEU A 209 -13.60 -5.21 8.83
CA LEU A 209 -13.18 -5.65 10.16
C LEU A 209 -13.12 -7.18 10.25
N LEU A 210 -14.10 -7.90 9.69
CA LEU A 210 -14.05 -9.36 9.61
C LEU A 210 -12.83 -9.84 8.80
N HIS A 211 -12.51 -9.16 7.70
CA HIS A 211 -11.34 -9.48 6.88
C HIS A 211 -10.02 -9.27 7.62
N LEU A 212 -9.88 -8.16 8.37
CA LEU A 212 -8.72 -7.94 9.24
C LEU A 212 -8.58 -9.06 10.28
N TRP A 213 -9.70 -9.48 10.87
CA TRP A 213 -9.70 -10.56 11.85
C TRP A 213 -9.35 -11.92 11.24
N SER A 214 -9.70 -12.21 9.99
CA SER A 214 -9.22 -13.44 9.35
C SER A 214 -7.70 -13.41 9.18
N GLY A 215 -7.11 -12.23 8.95
CA GLY A 215 -5.66 -12.04 8.97
C GLY A 215 -5.05 -12.30 10.34
N ILE A 216 -5.61 -11.71 11.39
CA ILE A 216 -5.14 -11.90 12.78
C ILE A 216 -5.27 -13.37 13.21
N GLU A 217 -6.40 -14.02 12.94
CA GLU A 217 -6.62 -15.43 13.27
C GLU A 217 -5.64 -16.35 12.53
N SER A 218 -5.31 -16.03 11.27
CA SER A 218 -4.36 -16.81 10.48
C SER A 218 -2.94 -16.83 11.03
N MET A 219 -2.58 -15.87 11.90
CA MET A 219 -1.30 -15.85 12.61
C MET A 219 -1.20 -16.95 13.67
N PHE A 220 -2.32 -17.50 14.15
CA PHE A 220 -2.37 -18.46 15.26
C PHE A 220 -3.15 -19.73 14.89
N PRO A 221 -2.71 -20.49 13.88
CA PRO A 221 -3.47 -21.61 13.32
C PRO A 221 -3.73 -22.77 14.30
N LYS A 222 -2.99 -22.88 15.40
CA LYS A 222 -3.23 -23.92 16.42
C LYS A 222 -4.41 -23.61 17.35
N VAL A 223 -4.94 -22.38 17.36
CA VAL A 223 -6.05 -21.99 18.22
C VAL A 223 -7.37 -22.55 17.68
N ARG A 224 -7.92 -23.58 18.35
CA ARG A 224 -9.18 -24.24 17.96
C ARG A 224 -10.35 -24.05 18.93
N SER A 225 -10.06 -23.67 20.17
CA SER A 225 -11.04 -23.42 21.23
C SER A 225 -10.65 -22.16 21.98
N GLU A 226 -11.61 -21.58 22.70
CA GLU A 226 -11.38 -20.37 23.53
C GLU A 226 -10.77 -19.21 22.72
N LEU A 227 -11.20 -19.05 21.46
CA LEU A 227 -10.55 -18.15 20.48
C LEU A 227 -10.34 -16.75 21.04
N SER A 228 -11.38 -16.16 21.63
CA SER A 228 -11.28 -14.81 22.22
C SER A 228 -10.18 -14.71 23.27
N PHE A 229 -10.07 -15.69 24.17
CA PHE A 229 -9.06 -15.70 25.22
C PHE A 229 -7.65 -15.90 24.64
N ARG A 230 -7.47 -16.97 23.84
CA ARG A 230 -6.13 -17.36 23.34
C ARG A 230 -5.56 -16.37 22.33
N ILE A 231 -6.38 -15.87 21.40
CA ILE A 231 -5.91 -14.87 20.43
C ILE A 231 -5.58 -13.57 21.15
N SER A 232 -6.40 -13.13 22.11
CA SER A 232 -6.08 -11.93 22.89
C SER A 232 -4.78 -12.08 23.67
N LEU A 233 -4.53 -13.27 24.23
CA LEU A 233 -3.30 -13.58 24.95
C LEU A 233 -2.08 -13.57 24.02
N TYR A 234 -2.12 -14.33 22.93
CA TYR A 234 -1.01 -14.42 21.98
C TYR A 234 -0.71 -13.10 21.31
N LEU A 235 -1.75 -12.35 20.93
CA LEU A 235 -1.55 -11.02 20.37
C LEU A 235 -0.98 -10.07 21.41
N ALA A 236 -1.45 -10.09 22.66
CA ALA A 236 -0.86 -9.26 23.72
C ALA A 236 0.64 -9.54 23.92
N VAL A 237 1.06 -10.81 23.94
CA VAL A 237 2.47 -11.20 24.07
C VAL A 237 3.27 -10.83 22.82
N LEU A 238 2.72 -11.04 21.63
CA LEU A 238 3.38 -10.65 20.38
C LEU A 238 3.61 -9.13 20.31
N LEU A 239 2.62 -8.35 20.75
CA LEU A 239 2.63 -6.90 20.65
C LEU A 239 3.46 -6.20 21.73
N ASP A 240 3.62 -6.82 22.90
CA ASP A 240 4.34 -6.22 24.02
C ASP A 240 5.13 -7.24 24.86
N SER A 241 6.41 -6.95 25.04
CA SER A 241 7.31 -7.75 25.86
C SER A 241 7.33 -7.35 27.33
N THR A 242 6.62 -6.29 27.76
CA THR A 242 6.67 -5.80 29.16
C THR A 242 5.30 -5.53 29.80
N SER A 243 4.97 -4.27 30.09
CA SER A 243 4.06 -3.84 31.16
C SER A 243 2.64 -3.48 30.72
N GLU A 244 2.38 -3.35 29.42
CA GLU A 244 1.06 -2.98 28.87
C GLU A 244 0.26 -4.20 28.37
N ARG A 245 0.81 -5.42 28.51
CA ARG A 245 0.18 -6.68 28.06
C ARG A 245 -1.28 -6.82 28.47
N LYS A 246 -1.63 -6.44 29.70
CA LYS A 246 -3.03 -6.51 30.18
C LYS A 246 -3.95 -5.56 29.42
N GLU A 247 -3.51 -4.33 29.20
CA GLU A 247 -4.29 -3.32 28.47
C GLU A 247 -4.48 -3.75 27.01
N ILE A 248 -3.41 -4.27 26.38
CA ILE A 248 -3.49 -4.82 25.02
C ILE A 248 -4.44 -6.01 24.99
N TYR A 249 -4.35 -6.92 25.95
CA TYR A 249 -5.26 -8.06 26.06
C TYR A 249 -6.73 -7.60 26.11
N ASP A 250 -7.04 -6.61 26.94
CA ASP A 250 -8.40 -6.07 27.07
C ASP A 250 -8.88 -5.42 25.75
N ILE A 251 -8.01 -4.63 25.09
CA ILE A 251 -8.26 -4.01 23.77
C ILE A 251 -8.55 -5.08 22.71
N VAL A 252 -7.74 -6.14 22.64
CA VAL A 252 -7.91 -7.22 21.65
C VAL A 252 -9.18 -8.00 21.93
N ARG A 253 -9.46 -8.31 23.20
CA ARG A 253 -10.67 -9.02 23.61
C ARG A 253 -11.92 -8.24 23.24
N ASP A 254 -11.93 -6.93 23.44
CA ASP A 254 -13.09 -6.09 23.10
C ASP A 254 -13.28 -5.95 21.58
N SER A 255 -12.19 -5.82 20.81
CA SER A 255 -12.25 -5.90 19.34
C SER A 255 -12.76 -7.27 18.86
N TYR A 256 -12.37 -8.37 19.53
CA TYR A 256 -12.86 -9.71 19.19
C TYR A 256 -14.35 -9.89 19.47
N LYS A 257 -14.85 -9.32 20.59
CA LYS A 257 -16.30 -9.30 20.88
C LYS A 257 -17.07 -8.61 19.76
N LEU A 258 -16.53 -7.52 19.22
CA LEU A 258 -17.12 -6.82 18.09
C LEU A 258 -17.17 -7.72 16.85
N ARG A 259 -16.06 -8.37 16.49
CA ARG A 259 -16.00 -9.37 15.41
C ARG A 259 -17.04 -10.48 15.59
N SER A 260 -17.16 -11.02 16.79
CA SER A 260 -18.14 -12.06 17.11
C SER A 260 -19.58 -11.57 16.90
N LYS A 261 -19.91 -10.36 17.39
CA LYS A 261 -21.24 -9.77 17.19
C LYS A 261 -21.61 -9.59 15.72
N ILE A 262 -20.67 -9.14 14.89
CA ILE A 262 -20.87 -8.99 13.44
C ILE A 262 -21.08 -10.35 12.77
N THR A 263 -20.23 -11.33 13.10
CA THR A 263 -20.31 -12.70 12.53
C THR A 263 -21.68 -13.34 12.81
N HIS A 264 -22.22 -13.14 14.01
CA HIS A 264 -23.53 -13.67 14.40
C HIS A 264 -24.71 -12.79 13.99
N GLY A 265 -24.49 -11.72 13.22
CA GLY A 265 -25.53 -10.82 12.72
C GLY A 265 -26.17 -9.92 13.78
N SER A 266 -25.67 -9.93 15.02
CA SER A 266 -26.16 -9.05 16.10
C SER A 266 -25.71 -7.59 15.94
N LEU A 267 -24.78 -7.31 15.03
CA LEU A 267 -24.32 -5.98 14.67
C LEU A 267 -24.04 -5.91 13.17
N SER A 268 -24.66 -4.95 12.46
CA SER A 268 -24.56 -4.81 10.99
C SER A 268 -23.59 -3.71 10.55
N SER A 269 -23.41 -2.67 11.35
CA SER A 269 -22.50 -1.54 11.11
C SER A 269 -21.61 -1.28 12.31
N ILE A 270 -20.45 -0.68 12.05
CA ILE A 270 -19.50 -0.27 13.08
C ILE A 270 -19.06 1.17 12.81
N GLU A 271 -18.64 1.85 13.86
CA GLU A 271 -17.97 3.14 13.74
C GLU A 271 -16.57 2.96 13.15
N ILE A 272 -16.10 4.00 12.46
CA ILE A 272 -14.78 4.00 11.84
C ILE A 272 -13.65 3.83 12.87
N ASP A 273 -13.84 4.32 14.10
CA ASP A 273 -12.83 4.19 15.17
C ASP A 273 -12.67 2.74 15.63
N SER A 274 -13.76 1.97 15.66
CA SER A 274 -13.70 0.53 15.94
C SER A 274 -12.95 -0.24 14.85
N TRP A 275 -13.15 0.15 13.59
CA TRP A 275 -12.37 -0.38 12.47
C TRP A 275 -10.88 0.00 12.61
N LYS A 276 -10.60 1.27 12.88
CA LYS A 276 -9.25 1.83 13.02
C LYS A 276 -8.48 1.16 14.17
N GLN A 277 -9.16 0.85 15.28
CA GLN A 277 -8.55 0.08 16.38
C GLN A 277 -8.08 -1.29 15.92
N THR A 278 -8.90 -2.02 15.17
CA THR A 278 -8.56 -3.36 14.63
C THR A 278 -7.46 -3.28 13.57
N TRP A 279 -7.53 -2.29 12.69
CA TRP A 279 -6.49 -1.95 11.73
C TRP A 279 -5.14 -1.73 12.42
N ASN A 280 -5.13 -0.93 13.48
CA ASN A 280 -3.93 -0.64 14.27
C ASN A 280 -3.39 -1.88 14.99
N LEU A 281 -4.25 -2.78 15.48
CA LEU A 281 -3.81 -4.06 16.04
C LEU A 281 -3.05 -4.89 15.01
N MET A 282 -3.57 -5.00 13.78
CA MET A 282 -2.91 -5.74 12.71
C MET A 282 -1.58 -5.08 12.28
N LEU A 283 -1.54 -3.75 12.19
CA LEU A 283 -0.29 -3.02 11.92
C LEU A 283 0.78 -3.23 12.99
N ARG A 284 0.37 -3.17 14.27
CA ARG A 284 1.28 -3.45 15.40
C ARG A 284 1.79 -4.89 15.33
N ALA A 285 0.93 -5.85 14.95
CA ALA A 285 1.32 -7.25 14.82
C ALA A 285 2.36 -7.44 13.72
N ILE A 286 2.13 -6.84 12.55
CA ILE A 286 3.07 -6.87 11.44
C ILE A 286 4.41 -6.22 11.80
N LYS A 287 4.39 -5.08 12.51
CA LYS A 287 5.61 -4.46 13.03
C LYS A 287 6.34 -5.35 14.03
N ALA A 288 5.62 -6.06 14.90
CA ALA A 288 6.21 -7.00 15.85
C ALA A 288 6.83 -8.21 15.13
N ILE A 289 6.17 -8.76 14.12
CA ILE A 289 6.69 -9.84 13.27
C ILE A 289 8.00 -9.40 12.60
N GLU A 290 8.04 -8.19 12.05
CA GLU A 290 9.26 -7.65 11.44
C GLU A 290 10.40 -7.52 12.46
N LYS A 291 10.11 -6.96 13.64
CA LYS A 291 11.07 -6.82 14.74
C LYS A 291 11.61 -8.18 15.23
N ASN A 292 10.76 -9.20 15.29
CA ASN A 292 11.12 -10.56 15.68
C ASN A 292 11.80 -11.35 14.55
N LYS A 293 11.94 -10.77 13.35
CA LYS A 293 12.48 -11.42 12.16
C LYS A 293 11.69 -12.67 11.75
N GLY A 294 10.38 -12.64 11.95
CA GLY A 294 9.49 -13.76 11.67
C GLY A 294 8.30 -13.77 12.61
N LEU A 295 7.29 -14.58 12.27
CA LEU A 295 6.14 -14.82 13.12
C LEU A 295 6.53 -15.87 14.18
N PRO A 296 6.57 -15.51 15.48
CA PRO A 296 6.87 -16.48 16.53
C PRO A 296 5.81 -17.58 16.58
N LYS A 297 6.24 -18.80 16.92
CA LYS A 297 5.30 -19.92 17.11
C LYS A 297 4.48 -19.71 18.37
N GLU A 298 3.28 -20.30 18.42
CA GLU A 298 2.42 -20.17 19.60
C GLU A 298 3.08 -20.70 20.90
N ASP A 299 3.94 -21.70 20.79
CA ASP A 299 4.68 -22.26 21.94
C ASP A 299 5.74 -21.24 22.45
N GLU A 300 6.42 -20.54 21.54
CA GLU A 300 7.39 -19.49 21.89
C GLU A 300 6.70 -18.27 22.54
N LEU A 301 5.47 -17.96 22.12
CA LEU A 301 4.65 -16.92 22.75
C LEU A 301 4.20 -17.32 24.17
N LEU A 302 3.91 -18.60 24.40
CA LEU A 302 3.59 -19.09 25.75
C LEU A 302 4.80 -19.04 26.67
N ASP A 303 5.98 -19.42 26.18
CA ASP A 303 7.22 -19.38 26.97
C ASP A 303 7.53 -17.94 27.42
N ASN A 304 7.32 -16.95 26.55
CA ASN A 304 7.48 -15.52 26.87
C ASN A 304 6.46 -14.97 27.89
N LEU A 305 5.37 -15.69 28.14
CA LEU A 305 4.41 -15.33 29.19
C LEU A 305 4.91 -15.71 30.59
N LEU A 306 5.78 -16.73 30.67
CA LEU A 306 6.28 -17.31 31.92
C LEU A 306 7.57 -16.63 32.43
N ILE A 307 8.12 -15.70 31.65
CA ILE A 307 9.31 -14.88 31.95
C ILE A 307 8.87 -13.47 32.29
#